data_AF-A0A0S9MUF9-F1
#
_entry.id   AF-A0A0S9MUF9-F1
#
_cell.length_a   1.000
_cell.length_b   1.000
_cell.length_c   1.000
_cell.angle_alpha   90.00
_cell.angle_beta   90.00
_cell.angle_gamma   90.00
#
_symmetry.space_group_name_H-M   'P 1'
#
loop_
_entity.id
_entity.type
_entity.pdbx_description
1 polymer ?
#
loop_
_entity_poly.entity_id
_entity_poly.type
_entity_poly.pdbx_seq_one_letter_code
_entity_poly.pdbx_strand_id
1 'polypeptide(L)'
;MADKLRSIEIHFSAAVELPDGFERALDGLLHMVCEKFQRDHPDLVMWPAGSGQRPIRWDQGVPVDFDETGHYVEVYAREDLHGSNPHNPERVRLQEAVAESRRAARAARSQGGA
;
A
#
# COMPACT_ATOMS: atom_id res chain seq x y z
N MET A 1 -6.79 -2.65 25.97
CA MET A 1 -6.32 -2.46 24.58
C MET A 1 -6.66 -1.04 24.19
N ALA A 2 -5.70 -0.26 23.68
CA ALA A 2 -6.04 1.03 23.08
C ALA A 2 -6.82 0.75 21.78
N ASP A 3 -7.93 1.45 21.58
CA ASP A 3 -8.71 1.32 20.35
C ASP A 3 -7.86 1.75 19.15
N LYS A 4 -7.76 0.88 18.15
CA LYS A 4 -7.09 1.20 16.88
C LYS A 4 -8.01 2.11 16.05
N LEU A 5 -7.47 3.19 15.50
CA LEU A 5 -8.18 4.10 14.61
C LEU A 5 -8.64 3.37 13.33
N ARG A 6 -9.89 3.60 12.90
CA ARG A 6 -10.46 2.96 11.70
C ARG A 6 -10.65 3.90 10.51
N SER A 7 -10.83 5.19 10.75
CA SER A 7 -11.03 6.19 9.69
C SER A 7 -10.40 7.52 10.07
N ILE A 8 -10.03 8.29 9.04
CA ILE A 8 -9.62 9.68 9.14
C ILE A 8 -10.51 10.46 8.17
N GLU A 9 -11.17 11.50 8.65
CA GLU A 9 -12.00 12.40 7.85
C GLU A 9 -11.52 13.83 8.06
N ILE A 10 -11.35 14.58 6.96
CA ILE A 10 -10.89 15.96 6.99
C ILE A 10 -11.97 16.81 6.33
N HIS A 11 -12.48 17.79 7.08
CA HIS A 11 -13.57 18.67 6.65
C HIS A 11 -13.06 20.10 6.57
N PHE A 12 -13.20 20.75 5.41
CA PHE A 12 -12.86 22.15 5.23
C PHE A 12 -14.09 23.04 5.41
N SER A 13 -13.94 24.19 6.07
CA SER A 13 -15.04 25.15 6.26
C SER A 13 -15.36 25.98 5.01
N ALA A 14 -14.52 25.89 3.98
CA ALA A 14 -14.67 26.55 2.69
C ALA A 14 -13.95 25.71 1.61
N ALA A 15 -14.22 25.99 0.33
CA ALA A 15 -13.51 25.33 -0.77
C ALA A 15 -12.00 25.62 -0.73
N VAL A 16 -11.19 24.59 -0.95
CA VAL A 16 -9.73 24.65 -0.92
C VAL A 16 -9.18 24.13 -2.24
N GLU A 17 -8.27 24.89 -2.84
CA GLU A 17 -7.46 24.42 -3.96
C GLU A 17 -6.27 23.62 -3.42
N LEU A 18 -6.12 22.38 -3.90
CA LEU A 18 -5.01 21.54 -3.48
C LEU A 18 -3.72 21.97 -4.20
N PRO A 19 -2.59 22.07 -3.49
CA PRO A 19 -1.33 22.42 -4.13
C PRO A 19 -0.82 21.28 -5.01
N ASP A 20 -0.01 21.65 -6.02
CA ASP A 20 0.63 20.68 -6.90
C ASP A 20 1.40 19.61 -6.10
N GLY A 21 1.17 18.35 -6.45
CA GLY A 21 1.82 17.20 -5.82
C GLY A 21 1.22 16.77 -4.47
N PHE A 22 0.15 17.42 -3.99
CA PHE A 22 -0.53 17.01 -2.76
C PHE A 22 -1.01 15.56 -2.80
N GLU A 23 -1.64 15.13 -3.90
CA GLU A 23 -2.12 13.75 -4.07
C GLU A 23 -0.99 12.74 -3.95
N ARG A 24 0.18 13.06 -4.52
CA ARG A 24 1.38 12.21 -4.41
C ARG A 24 1.90 12.15 -2.97
N ALA A 25 1.84 13.26 -2.24
CA ALA A 25 2.20 13.26 -0.81
C ALA A 25 1.21 12.43 0.01
N LEU A 26 -0.09 12.54 -0.29
CA LEU A 26 -1.15 11.75 0.32
C LEU A 26 -0.94 10.24 0.08
N ASP A 27 -0.63 9.84 -1.15
CA ASP A 27 -0.27 8.45 -1.49
C ASP A 27 0.91 7.94 -0.66
N GLY A 28 1.94 8.77 -0.45
CA GLY A 28 3.08 8.43 0.40
C GLY A 28 2.68 8.19 1.86
N LEU A 29 1.79 9.01 2.41
CA LEU A 29 1.25 8.84 3.76
C LEU A 29 0.39 7.58 3.87
N LEU A 30 -0.44 7.31 2.87
CA LEU A 30 -1.27 6.10 2.82
C LEU A 30 -0.41 4.84 2.75
N HIS A 31 0.67 4.87 1.96
CA HIS A 31 1.62 3.75 1.88
C HIS A 31 2.28 3.47 3.22
N MET A 32 2.63 4.51 3.98
CA MET A 32 3.18 4.36 5.33
C MET A 32 2.21 3.63 6.28
N VAL A 33 0.91 3.96 6.21
CA VAL A 33 -0.13 3.28 6.99
C VAL A 33 -0.26 1.81 6.56
N CYS A 34 -0.28 1.55 5.25
CA CYS A 34 -0.33 0.19 4.70
C CYS A 34 0.88 -0.65 5.14
N GLU A 35 2.10 -0.08 5.09
CA GLU A 35 3.31 -0.76 5.54
C GLU A 35 3.23 -1.11 7.04
N LYS A 36 2.78 -0.17 7.87
CA LYS A 36 2.59 -0.43 9.30
C LYS A 36 1.59 -1.55 9.55
N PHE A 37 0.47 -1.57 8.83
CA PHE A 37 -0.51 -2.64 8.92
C PHE A 37 0.10 -3.98 8.51
N GLN A 38 0.77 -4.05 7.37
CA GLN A 38 1.39 -5.28 6.86
C GLN A 38 2.49 -5.84 7.76
N ARG A 39 3.17 -4.98 8.51
CA ARG A 39 4.15 -5.39 9.53
C ARG A 39 3.49 -6.04 10.74
N ASP A 40 2.32 -5.54 11.14
CA ASP A 40 1.53 -6.12 12.23
C ASP A 40 0.75 -7.37 11.80
N HIS A 41 0.51 -7.53 10.50
CA HIS A 41 -0.28 -8.58 9.88
C HIS A 41 0.47 -9.21 8.69
N PRO A 42 1.50 -10.05 8.95
CA PRO A 42 2.40 -10.57 7.90
C PRO A 42 1.73 -11.47 6.85
N ASP A 43 0.55 -11.98 7.17
CA ASP A 43 -0.31 -12.83 6.35
C ASP A 43 -1.28 -12.03 5.45
N LEU A 44 -1.33 -10.70 5.61
CA LEU A 44 -2.20 -9.81 4.85
C LEU A 44 -1.38 -8.84 4.00
N VAL A 45 -1.96 -8.43 2.87
CA VAL A 45 -1.49 -7.31 2.05
C VAL A 45 -2.55 -6.23 2.11
N MET A 46 -2.14 -4.98 2.33
CA MET A 46 -3.03 -3.81 2.36
C MET A 46 -2.55 -2.80 1.31
N TRP A 47 -3.48 -2.23 0.54
CA TRP A 47 -3.17 -1.25 -0.49
C TRP A 47 -4.32 -0.23 -0.67
N PRO A 48 -4.02 0.99 -1.13
CA PRO A 48 -5.04 1.91 -1.62
C PRO A 48 -5.70 1.32 -2.86
N ALA A 49 -6.99 1.00 -2.81
CA ALA A 49 -7.71 0.38 -3.94
C ALA A 49 -8.49 1.39 -4.78
N GLY A 50 -8.60 2.63 -4.32
CA GLY A 50 -9.19 3.74 -5.07
C GLY A 50 -8.85 5.06 -4.41
N SER A 51 -8.54 6.06 -5.23
CA SER A 51 -8.38 7.46 -4.84
C SER A 51 -9.09 8.33 -5.87
N GLY A 52 -9.74 9.41 -5.41
CA GLY A 52 -10.44 10.36 -6.26
C GLY A 52 -11.86 10.65 -5.79
N GLN A 53 -12.75 10.94 -6.72
CA GLN A 53 -14.13 11.30 -6.40
C GLN A 53 -14.94 10.05 -6.03
N ARG A 54 -15.80 10.20 -5.02
CA ARG A 54 -16.65 9.10 -4.56
C ARG A 54 -17.84 8.94 -5.51
N PRO A 55 -18.16 7.73 -5.98
CA PRO A 55 -19.39 7.51 -6.74
C PRO A 55 -20.62 7.75 -5.85
N ILE A 56 -21.58 8.54 -6.32
CA ILE A 56 -22.83 8.85 -5.61
C ILE A 56 -23.77 7.64 -5.65
N ARG A 57 -23.82 6.94 -6.80
CA ARG A 57 -24.67 5.76 -6.99
C ARG A 57 -24.08 4.82 -8.03
N TRP A 58 -24.07 3.53 -7.71
CA TRP A 58 -23.80 2.46 -8.67
C TRP A 58 -25.12 1.79 -9.01
N ASP A 59 -25.68 2.08 -10.17
CA ASP A 59 -26.80 1.30 -10.73
C ASP A 59 -26.34 0.58 -12.00
N GLN A 60 -26.94 -0.57 -12.27
CA GLN A 60 -26.62 -1.33 -13.47
C GLN A 60 -27.35 -0.72 -14.67
N GLY A 61 -26.63 0.09 -15.46
CA GLY A 61 -27.09 0.57 -16.77
C GLY A 61 -27.18 2.09 -16.90
N VAL A 62 -27.02 2.86 -15.81
CA VAL A 62 -26.93 4.32 -15.85
C VAL A 62 -25.47 4.76 -15.66
N PRO A 63 -25.03 5.86 -16.31
CA PRO A 63 -23.73 6.48 -16.02
C PRO A 63 -23.56 6.77 -14.53
N VAL A 64 -22.37 6.48 -14.00
CA VAL A 64 -22.04 6.73 -12.59
C VAL A 64 -21.79 8.23 -12.40
N ASP A 65 -22.61 8.87 -11.57
CA ASP A 65 -22.35 10.23 -11.09
C ASP A 65 -21.33 10.21 -9.94
N PHE A 66 -20.42 11.18 -9.96
CA PHE A 66 -19.35 11.32 -8.97
C PHE A 66 -19.55 12.56 -8.11
N ASP A 67 -19.24 12.43 -6.83
CA ASP A 67 -19.19 13.56 -5.90
C ASP A 67 -17.91 14.35 -6.16
N GLU A 68 -18.04 15.48 -6.86
CA GLU A 68 -16.93 16.35 -7.20
C GLU A 68 -16.44 17.20 -6.00
N THR A 69 -17.13 17.14 -4.85
CA THR A 69 -16.82 18.01 -3.71
C THR A 69 -15.76 17.46 -2.76
N GLY A 70 -15.38 16.19 -2.92
CA GLY A 70 -14.47 15.52 -2.00
C GLY A 70 -13.45 14.63 -2.71
N HIS A 71 -12.29 14.48 -2.07
CA HIS A 71 -11.32 13.46 -2.41
C HIS A 71 -11.44 12.31 -1.40
N TYR A 72 -11.74 11.12 -1.91
CA TYR A 72 -12.00 9.93 -1.14
C TYR A 72 -10.96 8.87 -1.47
N VAL A 73 -10.47 8.19 -0.44
CA VAL A 73 -9.48 7.12 -0.58
C VAL A 73 -9.99 5.90 0.16
N GLU A 74 -10.06 4.77 -0.54
CA GLU A 74 -10.34 3.47 0.05
C GLU A 74 -9.07 2.64 0.17
N VAL A 75 -8.94 1.99 1.32
CA VAL A 75 -7.84 1.06 1.60
C VAL A 75 -8.46 -0.29 1.90
N TYR A 76 -8.00 -1.32 1.18
CA TYR A 76 -8.45 -2.69 1.37
C TYR A 76 -7.29 -3.58 1.80
N ALA A 77 -7.64 -4.64 2.52
CA ALA A 77 -6.72 -5.71 2.84
C ALA A 77 -7.26 -7.04 2.30
N ARG A 78 -6.33 -7.92 1.93
CA ARG A 78 -6.62 -9.32 1.57
C ARG A 78 -5.50 -10.23 2.08
N GLU A 79 -5.75 -11.53 2.05
CA GLU A 79 -4.72 -12.54 2.33
C GLU A 79 -3.55 -12.46 1.36
N ASP A 80 -2.34 -12.66 1.87
CA ASP A 80 -1.11 -12.65 1.08
C ASP A 80 -0.90 -13.96 0.31
N LEU A 81 -1.77 -14.21 -0.67
CA LEU A 81 -1.77 -15.45 -1.46
C LEU A 81 -0.49 -15.65 -2.30
N HIS A 82 0.27 -14.58 -2.54
CA HIS A 82 1.43 -14.60 -3.45
C HIS A 82 2.75 -14.23 -2.76
N GLY A 83 2.78 -14.12 -1.43
CA GLY A 83 3.98 -13.66 -0.71
C GLY A 83 4.36 -12.23 -1.09
N SER A 84 3.41 -11.40 -1.47
CA SER A 84 3.61 -10.00 -1.88
C SER A 84 3.91 -9.08 -0.69
N ASN A 85 3.52 -9.46 0.53
CA ASN A 85 3.88 -8.69 1.73
C ASN A 85 5.39 -8.85 2.01
N PRO A 86 6.19 -7.77 2.04
CA PRO A 86 7.62 -7.84 2.31
C PRO A 86 7.95 -8.32 3.74
N HIS A 87 6.98 -8.29 4.65
CA HIS A 87 7.12 -8.75 6.03
C HIS A 87 6.66 -10.21 6.23
N ASN A 88 6.18 -10.88 5.18
CA ASN A 88 5.82 -12.29 5.23
C ASN A 88 7.07 -13.14 5.57
N PRO A 89 7.06 -13.95 6.66
CA PRO A 89 8.24 -14.70 7.10
C PRO A 89 8.82 -15.63 6.05
N GLU A 90 7.97 -16.28 5.25
CA GLU A 90 8.43 -17.19 4.18
C GLU A 90 9.16 -16.41 3.08
N ARG A 91 8.66 -15.22 2.72
CA ARG A 91 9.35 -14.34 1.77
C ARG A 91 10.69 -13.86 2.30
N VAL A 92 10.74 -13.42 3.57
CA VAL A 92 11.99 -12.96 4.20
C VAL A 92 13.03 -14.07 4.13
N ARG A 93 12.66 -15.30 4.52
CA ARG A 93 13.53 -16.47 4.44
C ARG A 93 14.03 -16.74 3.02
N LEU A 94 13.14 -16.68 2.01
CA LEU A 94 13.52 -16.88 0.60
C LEU A 94 14.49 -15.80 0.11
N GLN A 95 14.27 -14.54 0.50
CA GLN A 95 15.16 -13.44 0.12
C GLN A 95 16.56 -13.59 0.73
N GLU A 96 16.65 -14.01 2.00
CA GLU A 96 17.93 -14.29 2.67
C GLU A 96 18.70 -15.42 1.99
N ALA A 97 18.02 -16.53 1.65
CA ALA A 97 18.63 -17.66 0.94
C ALA A 97 19.14 -17.25 -0.46
N VAL A 98 18.39 -16.42 -1.19
CA VAL A 98 18.81 -15.88 -2.49
C VAL A 98 20.01 -14.95 -2.33
N ALA A 99 20.02 -14.09 -1.30
CA ALA A 99 21.13 -13.19 -1.01
C ALA A 99 22.41 -13.97 -0.66
N GLU A 100 22.30 -15.02 0.16
CA GLU A 100 23.40 -15.92 0.49
C GLU A 100 23.94 -16.64 -0.74
N SER A 101 23.07 -17.22 -1.56
CA SER A 101 23.46 -17.88 -2.82
C SER A 101 24.20 -16.92 -3.76
N ARG A 102 23.75 -15.67 -3.86
CA ARG A 102 24.43 -14.62 -4.65
C ARG A 102 25.80 -14.26 -4.07
N ARG A 103 25.94 -14.20 -2.74
CA ARG A 103 27.24 -13.96 -2.08
C ARG A 103 28.22 -15.09 -2.33
N ALA A 104 27.78 -16.35 -2.18
CA ALA A 104 28.60 -17.53 -2.44
C ALA A 104 29.07 -17.58 -3.90
N ALA A 105 28.17 -17.35 -4.86
CA ALA A 105 28.51 -17.33 -6.28
C ALA A 105 29.52 -16.22 -6.64
N ARG A 106 29.41 -15.04 -6.02
CA ARG A 106 30.38 -13.95 -6.19
C ARG A 106 31.75 -14.32 -5.63
N ALA A 107 31.81 -14.91 -4.43
CA ALA A 107 33.05 -15.36 -3.80
C ALA A 107 33.77 -16.43 -4.63
N ALA A 108 33.02 -17.40 -5.17
CA ALA A 108 33.57 -18.44 -6.04
C ALA A 108 34.17 -17.87 -7.35
N ARG A 109 33.50 -16.88 -7.97
CA ARG A 109 34.03 -16.20 -9.17
C ARG A 109 35.31 -15.42 -8.90
N SER A 110 35.42 -14.79 -7.73
CA SER A 110 36.66 -14.09 -7.35
C SER A 110 37.84 -15.01 -7.06
N GLN A 111 37.60 -16.29 -6.74
CA GLN A 111 38.66 -17.27 -6.45
C GLN A 111 39.13 -18.04 -7.69
N GLY A 112 38.31 -18.16 -8.74
CA GLY A 112 38.64 -18.89 -9.97
C GLY A 112 39.23 -18.03 -11.11
N GLY A 113 39.54 -16.76 -10.86
CA GLY A 113 40.07 -15.81 -11.85
C GLY A 113 41.55 -15.44 -11.63
N ALA A 114 42.36 -16.39 -11.19
CA ALA A 114 43.83 -16.27 -11.06
C ALA A 114 44.53 -17.27 -11.99
#